data_AF-A0A5C8LX82-F1
#
_entry.id   AF-A0A5C8LX82-F1
#
_cell.length_a   1.000
_cell.length_b   1.000
_cell.length_c   1.000
_cell.angle_alpha   90.00
_cell.angle_beta   90.00
_cell.angle_gamma   90.00
#
_symmetry.space_group_name_H-M   'P 1'
#
loop_
_entity.id
_entity.type
_entity.pdbx_description
1 polymer ?
#
loop_
_entity_poly.entity_id
_entity_poly.type
_entity_poly.pdbx_seq_one_letter_code
_entity_poly.pdbx_strand_id
1 'polypeptide(L)'
;MVKIPGGEIELRDDRTKRIWKAQIRPFLLAQYPVTMELYCAITGKSPISIDKNQKPAVNMSWNEAICLCNLLSQKAGLNECYSISHDSEEIICDWE
;
A
#
# COMPACT_ATOMS: atom_id res chain seq x y z
N MET A 1 -3.22 -12.39 -1.55
CA MET A 1 -3.80 -11.25 -2.29
C MET A 1 -4.84 -11.78 -3.28
N VAL A 2 -5.81 -10.96 -3.67
CA VAL A 2 -6.89 -11.29 -4.60
C VAL A 2 -6.56 -10.71 -5.98
N LYS A 3 -6.80 -11.48 -7.04
CA LYS A 3 -6.58 -11.04 -8.42
C LYS A 3 -7.72 -10.14 -8.89
N ILE A 4 -7.37 -8.94 -9.31
CA ILE A 4 -8.28 -8.00 -9.98
C ILE A 4 -7.98 -8.05 -11.48
N PRO A 5 -8.96 -8.40 -12.33
CA PRO A 5 -8.76 -8.39 -13.77
C PRO A 5 -8.54 -6.96 -14.27
N GLY A 6 -7.78 -6.83 -15.36
CA GLY A 6 -7.67 -5.57 -16.07
C GLY A 6 -8.95 -5.25 -16.84
N GLY A 7 -9.10 -3.99 -17.24
CA GLY A 7 -10.25 -3.52 -18.00
C GLY A 7 -10.55 -2.04 -17.77
N GLU A 8 -11.74 -1.63 -18.22
CA GLU A 8 -12.25 -0.28 -18.01
C GLU A 8 -13.13 -0.23 -16.76
N ILE A 9 -12.90 0.74 -15.90
CA ILE A 9 -13.76 1.05 -14.76
C ILE A 9 -14.31 2.47 -14.87
N GLU A 10 -15.51 2.69 -14.33
CA GLU A 10 -16.08 4.03 -14.17
C GLU A 10 -15.80 4.54 -12.75
N LEU A 11 -15.18 5.70 -12.66
CA LEU A 11 -14.93 6.41 -11.40
C LEU A 11 -15.88 7.59 -11.27
N ARG A 12 -16.30 7.87 -10.03
CA ARG A 12 -17.20 8.96 -9.68
C ARG A 12 -16.62 9.78 -8.53
N ASP A 13 -16.56 11.10 -8.72
CA ASP A 13 -16.29 12.05 -7.64
C ASP A 13 -17.59 12.80 -7.31
N ASP A 14 -18.22 12.46 -6.18
CA ASP A 14 -19.47 13.07 -5.75
C ASP A 14 -19.34 14.53 -5.30
N ARG A 15 -18.14 14.99 -4.94
CA ARG A 15 -17.86 16.38 -4.56
C ARG A 15 -17.83 17.28 -5.79
N THR A 16 -17.28 16.80 -6.91
CA THR A 16 -17.19 17.56 -8.17
C THR A 16 -18.25 17.16 -9.21
N LYS A 17 -19.06 16.14 -8.92
CA LYS A 17 -20.05 15.53 -9.82
C LYS A 17 -19.45 15.03 -11.14
N ARG A 18 -18.15 14.73 -11.15
CA ARG A 18 -17.45 14.21 -12.32
C ARG A 18 -17.55 12.70 -12.37
N ILE A 19 -17.69 12.19 -13.58
CA ILE A 19 -17.65 10.77 -13.91
C ILE A 19 -16.66 10.61 -15.06
N TRP A 20 -15.74 9.66 -14.95
CA TRP A 20 -14.78 9.36 -16.01
C TRP A 20 -14.43 7.88 -16.02
N LYS A 21 -13.92 7.42 -17.16
CA LYS A 21 -13.47 6.05 -17.36
C LYS A 21 -11.96 5.96 -17.17
N ALA A 22 -11.49 4.89 -16.53
CA ALA A 22 -10.08 4.60 -16.35
C ALA A 22 -9.77 3.17 -16.81
N GLN A 23 -8.68 3.03 -17.56
CA GLN A 23 -8.14 1.73 -17.95
C GLN A 23 -7.16 1.25 -16.87
N ILE A 24 -7.33 0.02 -16.40
CA ILE A 24 -6.44 -0.61 -15.43
C ILE A 24 -5.82 -1.89 -16.00
N ARG A 25 -4.51 -2.07 -15.78
CA ARG A 25 -3.84 -3.38 -15.99
C ARG A 25 -4.30 -4.35 -14.89
N PRO A 26 -4.28 -5.68 -15.12
CA PRO A 26 -4.54 -6.64 -14.05
C PRO A 26 -3.52 -6.50 -12.91
N PHE A 27 -3.98 -6.60 -11.66
CA PHE A 27 -3.11 -6.50 -10.49
C PHE A 27 -3.62 -7.38 -9.34
N LEU A 28 -2.82 -7.49 -8.28
CA LEU A 28 -3.20 -8.16 -7.03
C LEU A 28 -3.51 -7.11 -5.97
N LEU A 29 -4.59 -7.29 -5.22
CA LEU A 29 -4.97 -6.41 -4.11
C LEU A 29 -5.09 -7.22 -2.82
N ALA A 30 -4.63 -6.68 -1.69
CA ALA A 30 -4.89 -7.30 -0.40
C ALA A 30 -6.40 -7.33 -0.11
N GLN A 31 -6.91 -8.48 0.36
CA GLN A 31 -8.34 -8.61 0.70
C GLN A 31 -8.71 -7.82 1.94
N TYR A 32 -7.74 -7.65 2.85
CA TYR A 32 -7.89 -6.97 4.13
C TYR A 32 -6.83 -5.88 4.25
N PRO A 33 -7.09 -4.84 5.07
CA PRO A 33 -6.05 -3.89 5.45
C PRO A 33 -4.85 -4.60 6.06
N VAL A 34 -3.67 -3.97 5.94
CA VAL A 34 -2.47 -4.40 6.67
C VAL A 34 -2.80 -4.46 8.16
N THR A 35 -2.58 -5.61 8.79
CA THR A 35 -2.81 -5.81 10.22
C THR A 35 -1.59 -5.36 11.03
N MET A 36 -1.78 -5.09 12.33
CA MET A 36 -0.65 -4.80 13.22
C MET A 36 0.36 -5.95 13.27
N GLU A 37 -0.11 -7.20 13.20
CA GLU A 37 0.76 -8.37 13.11
C GLU A 37 1.65 -8.33 11.87
N LEU A 38 1.06 -8.11 10.68
CA LEU A 38 1.83 -8.01 9.44
C LEU A 38 2.82 -6.84 9.49
N TYR A 39 2.37 -5.68 9.96
CA TYR A 39 3.23 -4.51 10.14
C TYR A 39 4.45 -4.82 11.02
N CYS A 40 4.24 -5.45 12.18
CA CYS A 40 5.31 -5.86 13.10
C CYS A 40 6.26 -6.90 12.47
N ALA A 41 5.72 -7.89 11.76
CA ALA A 41 6.52 -8.91 11.08
C ALA A 41 7.43 -8.33 9.98
N ILE A 42 6.94 -7.32 9.25
CA ILE A 42 7.72 -6.66 8.20
C ILE A 42 8.74 -5.70 8.80
N THR A 43 8.33 -4.84 9.74
CA THR A 43 9.20 -3.79 10.32
C THR A 43 10.13 -4.27 11.44
N GLY A 44 9.91 -5.46 11.99
CA GLY A 44 10.63 -5.96 13.17
C GLY A 44 10.27 -5.26 14.49
N LYS A 45 9.23 -4.42 14.49
CA LYS A 45 8.74 -3.75 15.70
C LYS A 45 7.91 -4.71 16.56
N SER A 46 7.97 -4.55 17.88
CA SER A 46 7.12 -5.33 18.80
C SER A 46 5.67 -4.84 18.78
N PRO A 47 4.67 -5.75 18.85
CA PRO A 47 3.28 -5.35 18.96
C PRO A 47 3.01 -4.64 20.28
N ILE A 48 2.19 -3.59 20.25
CA ILE A 48 1.81 -2.81 21.44
C ILE A 48 0.93 -3.66 22.37
N SER A 49 0.08 -4.55 21.81
CA SER A 49 -0.71 -5.50 22.58
C SER A 49 -1.20 -6.68 21.72
N ILE A 50 -1.23 -7.88 22.30
CA ILE A 50 -1.53 -9.14 21.60
C ILE A 50 -2.97 -9.19 21.08
N ASP A 51 -3.91 -8.57 21.80
CA ASP A 51 -5.34 -8.45 21.46
C ASP A 51 -5.60 -7.59 20.20
N LYS A 52 -4.59 -6.88 19.69
CA LYS A 52 -4.70 -6.00 18.51
C LYS A 52 -4.00 -6.56 17.27
N ASN A 53 -3.40 -7.74 17.35
CA ASN A 53 -2.61 -8.29 16.24
C ASN A 53 -3.37 -8.38 14.92
N GLN A 54 -4.63 -8.83 14.94
CA GLN A 54 -5.47 -8.96 13.73
C GLN A 54 -6.24 -7.68 13.37
N LYS A 55 -6.07 -6.60 14.13
CA LYS A 55 -6.71 -5.31 13.81
C LYS A 55 -5.88 -4.56 12.76
N PRO A 56 -6.50 -3.69 11.95
CA PRO A 56 -5.77 -2.84 11.02
C PRO A 56 -4.68 -2.02 11.72
N ALA A 57 -3.53 -1.90 11.07
CA ALA A 57 -2.53 -0.93 11.46
C ALA A 57 -3.05 0.49 11.18
N VAL A 58 -2.96 1.35 12.19
CA VAL A 58 -3.48 2.72 12.17
C VAL A 58 -2.43 3.68 12.75
N ASN A 59 -2.66 4.98 12.61
CA ASN A 59 -1.74 6.05 13.03
C ASN A 59 -0.37 5.96 12.33
N MET A 60 -0.39 5.62 11.04
CA MET A 60 0.78 5.64 10.18
C MET A 60 0.69 6.83 9.22
N SER A 61 1.82 7.52 9.04
CA SER A 61 1.98 8.51 7.98
C SER A 61 2.03 7.84 6.60
N TRP A 62 1.86 8.65 5.55
CA TRP A 62 1.99 8.16 4.18
C TRP A 62 3.40 7.65 3.89
N ASN A 63 4.44 8.34 4.40
CA ASN A 63 5.84 7.93 4.27
C ASN A 63 6.11 6.58 4.94
N GLU A 64 5.54 6.34 6.12
CA GLU A 64 5.63 5.02 6.77
C GLU A 64 4.94 3.93 5.95
N ALA A 65 3.84 4.25 5.26
CA ALA A 65 3.12 3.30 4.43
C ALA A 65 3.93 2.87 3.20
N ILE A 66 4.53 3.81 2.48
CA ILE A 66 5.36 3.48 1.30
C ILE A 66 6.66 2.77 1.71
N CYS A 67 7.28 3.14 2.84
CA CYS A 67 8.45 2.43 3.38
C CYS A 67 8.09 0.97 3.73
N LEU A 68 6.91 0.75 4.31
CA LEU A 68 6.42 -0.60 4.58
C LEU A 68 6.25 -1.41 3.28
N CYS A 69 5.73 -0.79 2.22
CA CYS A 69 5.59 -1.43 0.91
C CYS A 69 6.96 -1.85 0.35
N ASN A 70 7.97 -0.97 0.36
CA ASN A 70 9.32 -1.31 -0.09
C ASN A 70 9.96 -2.43 0.75
N LEU A 71 9.85 -2.37 2.08
CA LEU A 71 10.33 -3.43 2.96
C LEU A 71 9.63 -4.78 2.67
N LEU A 72 8.34 -4.75 2.40
CA LEU A 72 7.59 -5.94 2.00
C LEU A 72 8.09 -6.49 0.65
N SER A 73 8.34 -5.63 -0.34
CA SER A 73 8.93 -6.03 -1.62
C SER A 73 10.30 -6.68 -1.42
N GLN A 74 11.20 -6.04 -0.66
CA GLN A 74 12.53 -6.59 -0.35
C GLN A 74 12.44 -7.97 0.30
N LYS A 75 11.58 -8.14 1.32
CA LYS A 75 11.36 -9.43 2.00
C LYS A 75 10.77 -10.51 1.08
N ALA A 76 10.02 -10.11 0.05
CA ALA A 76 9.47 -10.99 -0.96
C ALA A 76 10.44 -11.24 -2.14
N GLY A 77 11.62 -10.63 -2.16
CA GLY A 77 12.57 -10.72 -3.28
C GLY A 77 12.09 -9.97 -4.54
N LEU A 78 11.27 -8.93 -4.37
CA LEU A 78 10.75 -8.08 -5.43
C LEU A 78 11.46 -6.73 -5.44
N ASN A 79 11.41 -6.04 -6.58
CA ASN A 79 11.88 -4.66 -6.69
C ASN A 79 11.01 -3.72 -5.85
N GLU A 80 11.64 -2.66 -5.34
CA GLU A 80 10.95 -1.55 -4.69
C GLU A 80 10.19 -0.71 -5.71
N CYS A 81 9.04 -0.16 -5.32
CA CYS A 81 8.19 0.65 -6.20
C CYS A 81 8.31 2.15 -5.92
N TYR A 82 9.05 2.54 -4.89
CA TYR A 82 9.17 3.92 -4.44
C TYR A 82 10.63 4.28 -4.23
N SER A 83 11.10 5.33 -4.90
CA SER A 83 12.36 5.99 -4.56
C SER A 83 12.07 7.17 -3.64
N ILE A 84 12.66 7.16 -2.46
CA ILE A 84 12.46 8.17 -1.42
C ILE A 84 13.74 9.00 -1.33
N SER A 85 13.66 10.27 -1.72
CA SER A 85 14.78 11.21 -1.55
C SER A 85 14.97 11.51 -0.06
N HIS A 86 16.22 11.50 0.41
CA HIS A 86 16.53 11.89 1.79
C HIS A 86 16.62 13.42 1.96
N ASP A 87 16.79 14.14 0.86
CA ASP A 87 17.07 15.58 0.83
C ASP A 87 15.83 16.42 0.44
N SER A 88 14.79 15.77 -0.11
CA SER A 88 13.50 16.37 -0.45
C SER A 88 12.37 15.45 0.02
N GLU A 89 11.22 15.99 0.41
CA GLU A 89 10.01 15.18 0.70
C GLU A 89 9.38 14.57 -0.59
N GLU A 90 10.15 14.50 -1.67
CA GLU A 90 9.69 13.99 -2.96
C GLU A 90 9.77 12.46 -2.98
N ILE A 91 8.68 11.87 -3.44
CA ILE A 91 8.54 10.42 -3.60
C ILE A 91 8.27 10.13 -5.08
N ILE A 92 9.19 9.39 -5.68
CA ILE A 92 9.11 8.96 -7.07
C ILE A 92 8.50 7.55 -7.08
N CYS A 93 7.56 7.36 -7.99
CA CYS A 93 6.85 6.10 -8.18
C CYS A 93 7.48 5.31 -9.33
N ASP A 94 8.31 4.32 -8.99
CA ASP A 94 9.04 3.48 -9.94
C ASP A 94 8.20 2.25 -10.30
N TRP A 95 7.12 2.46 -11.05
CA TRP A 95 6.15 1.41 -11.38
C TRP A 95 6.48 0.61 -12.66
N GLU A 96 7.73 0.69 -13.11
CA GLU A 96 8.24 0.06 -14.35
C GLU A 96 8.81 -1.33 -14.13
#